data_AF-A0A8C5VMT7-F1
#
_entry.id   AF-A0A8C5VMT7-F1
#
_cell.length_a   1.000
_cell.length_b   1.000
_cell.length_c   1.000
_cell.angle_alpha   90.00
_cell.angle_beta   90.00
_cell.angle_gamma   90.00
#
_symmetry.space_group_name_H-M   'P 1'
#
loop_
_entity.id
_entity.type
_entity.pdbx_description
1 polymer ?
#
loop_
_entity_poly.entity_id
_entity_poly.type
_entity_poly.pdbx_seq_one_letter_code
_entity_poly.pdbx_strand_id
1 'polypeptide(L)'
;MSNRVVCREASHAGSWYTASGPQLNAQLEGWLSQVQSTKRPARAIIAPHAGYTYCGSCAAHAYKQVDPSITRRIFILGPSHHVPLSRCALSSVDIYRTPLYDLRIDQKIYGELWKTGMFERMSLQTDEDEHSIEMHLPYTAKAMESHKDEFTIIPVLVGALSESKEQEFGKLFSKYLADPSNLFVVSSDFCHWGNIIEQLDPVSFSNYLKKYHNTICGRHPIGVLLNAITELQKNGMNMSFSFLNYAQSSQCRNWQDSSVSYAAGALTVH
;
A
#
# COMPACT_ATOMS: atom_id res chain seq x y z
N MET A 1 -15.10 25.50 -21.70
CA MET A 1 -13.98 24.57 -21.48
C MET A 1 -14.02 24.21 -20.00
N SER A 2 -14.34 22.97 -19.65
CA SER A 2 -14.45 22.56 -18.25
C SER A 2 -13.06 22.59 -17.60
N ASN A 3 -12.90 23.33 -16.50
CA ASN A 3 -11.67 23.32 -15.70
C ASN A 3 -11.50 21.92 -15.10
N ARG A 4 -10.73 21.06 -15.77
CA ARG A 4 -10.39 19.73 -15.26
C ARG A 4 -9.58 19.91 -13.97
N VAL A 5 -10.07 19.34 -12.88
CA VAL A 5 -9.29 19.24 -11.64
C VAL A 5 -8.12 18.28 -11.88
N VAL A 6 -6.90 18.74 -11.61
CA VAL A 6 -5.65 17.99 -11.86
C VAL A 6 -5.01 17.45 -10.58
N CYS A 7 -5.47 17.90 -9.42
CA CYS A 7 -4.95 17.51 -8.11
C CYS A 7 -6.03 16.86 -7.26
N ARG A 8 -5.64 15.81 -6.52
CA ARG A 8 -6.36 15.32 -5.35
C ARG A 8 -5.78 15.99 -4.12
N GLU A 9 -6.63 16.60 -3.30
CA GLU A 9 -6.20 17.22 -2.04
C GLU A 9 -5.78 16.17 -1.00
N ALA A 10 -4.99 16.62 -0.02
CA ALA A 10 -4.64 15.83 1.17
C ALA A 10 -5.79 15.88 2.19
N SER A 11 -6.93 15.30 1.83
CA SER A 11 -8.23 15.46 2.51
C SER A 11 -8.25 14.96 3.96
N HIS A 12 -7.33 14.07 4.35
CA HIS A 12 -7.22 13.52 5.71
C HIS A 12 -6.09 14.17 6.53
N ALA A 13 -5.39 15.16 5.96
CA ALA A 13 -4.41 15.95 6.69
C ALA A 13 -5.08 16.78 7.80
N GLY A 14 -4.47 16.80 8.98
CA GLY A 14 -4.97 17.50 10.16
C GLY A 14 -5.88 16.68 11.06
N SER A 15 -6.35 15.51 10.59
CA SER A 15 -7.15 14.57 11.39
C SER A 15 -6.45 13.21 11.55
N TRP A 16 -6.02 12.57 10.46
CA TRP A 16 -5.35 11.27 10.51
C TRP A 16 -3.84 11.37 10.67
N TYR A 17 -3.26 12.46 10.18
CA TYR A 17 -1.84 12.79 10.29
C TYR A 17 -1.66 14.32 10.35
N THR A 18 -0.51 14.78 10.82
CA THR A 18 -0.24 16.21 11.00
C THR A 18 -0.23 16.97 9.67
N ALA A 19 -1.04 18.03 9.54
CA ALA A 19 -1.10 18.85 8.32
C ALA A 19 0.12 19.75 8.09
N SER A 20 0.86 20.07 9.16
CA SER A 20 2.08 20.89 9.07
C SER A 20 3.24 20.07 8.51
N GLY A 21 3.68 20.41 7.28
CA GLY A 21 4.78 19.74 6.59
C GLY A 21 6.06 19.59 7.44
N PRO A 22 6.60 20.66 8.05
CA PRO A 22 7.78 20.55 8.90
C PRO A 22 7.62 19.60 10.09
N GLN A 23 6.45 19.60 10.75
CA GLN A 23 6.18 18.73 11.88
C GLN A 23 6.01 17.27 11.44
N LEU A 24 5.27 17.03 10.35
CA LEU A 24 5.09 15.70 9.79
C LEU A 24 6.42 15.10 9.32
N ASN A 25 7.27 15.90 8.67
CA ASN A 25 8.61 15.46 8.27
C ASN A 25 9.44 15.02 9.48
N ALA A 26 9.45 15.80 10.56
CA ALA A 26 10.18 15.47 11.77
C ALA A 26 9.64 14.21 12.48
N GLN A 27 8.32 14.02 12.51
CA GLN A 27 7.69 12.81 13.03
C GLN A 27 8.14 11.56 12.26
N LEU A 28 8.02 11.61 10.92
CA LEU A 28 8.40 10.50 10.05
C LEU A 28 9.90 10.20 10.12
N GLU A 29 10.75 11.24 10.15
CA GLU A 29 12.20 11.09 10.37
C GLU A 29 12.48 10.37 11.69
N GLY A 30 11.84 10.81 12.78
CA GLY A 30 12.04 10.22 14.10
C GLY A 30 11.64 8.74 14.19
N TRP A 31 10.60 8.31 13.47
CA TRP A 31 10.25 6.89 13.40
C TRP A 31 11.20 6.11 12.49
N LEU A 32 11.56 6.64 11.32
CA LEU A 32 12.49 5.99 10.39
C LEU A 32 13.90 5.86 10.97
N SER A 33 14.34 6.78 11.83
CA SER A 33 15.66 6.72 12.48
C SER A 33 15.77 5.59 13.52
N GLN A 34 14.64 5.11 14.06
CA GLN A 34 14.59 4.02 15.04
C GLN A 34 14.68 2.63 14.41
N VAL A 35 14.57 2.54 13.08
CA VAL A 35 14.55 1.28 12.34
C VAL A 35 15.87 1.08 11.59
N GLN A 36 16.44 -0.12 11.67
CA GLN A 36 17.56 -0.54 10.84
C GLN A 36 17.08 -1.10 9.50
N SER A 37 17.80 -0.80 8.42
CA SER A 37 17.54 -1.39 7.10
C SER A 37 18.07 -2.82 7.05
N THR A 38 17.17 -3.81 6.94
CA THR A 38 17.50 -5.24 6.94
C THR A 38 16.98 -5.98 5.70
N LYS A 39 16.10 -5.35 4.91
CA LYS A 39 15.44 -5.94 3.73
C LYS A 39 15.53 -5.03 2.49
N ARG A 40 16.54 -4.17 2.40
CA ARG A 40 16.76 -3.34 1.20
C ARG A 40 17.37 -4.17 0.05
N PRO A 41 17.00 -3.90 -1.21
CA PRO A 41 15.87 -3.09 -1.65
C PRO A 41 14.55 -3.90 -1.60
N ALA A 42 13.54 -3.38 -0.90
CA ALA A 42 12.21 -3.99 -0.90
C ALA A 42 11.53 -3.81 -2.27
N ARG A 43 10.96 -4.89 -2.81
CA ARG A 43 10.15 -4.88 -4.04
C ARG A 43 8.66 -4.69 -3.77
N ALA A 44 8.22 -5.09 -2.59
CA ALA A 44 6.90 -4.78 -2.06
C ALA A 44 6.99 -4.59 -0.56
N ILE A 45 6.05 -3.83 0.01
CA ILE A 45 5.84 -3.72 1.45
C ILE A 45 4.36 -3.91 1.77
N ILE A 46 4.08 -4.48 2.94
CA ILE A 46 2.76 -4.38 3.58
C ILE A 46 2.90 -3.40 4.73
N ALA A 47 2.03 -2.39 4.80
CA ALA A 47 2.05 -1.37 5.83
C ALA A 47 0.63 -0.96 6.25
N PRO A 48 0.43 -0.53 7.50
CA PRO A 48 -0.88 -0.12 8.03
C PRO A 48 -1.34 1.24 7.47
N HIS A 49 -2.64 1.49 7.56
CA HIS A 49 -3.31 2.73 7.13
C HIS A 49 -4.24 3.33 8.20
N ALA A 50 -4.02 3.01 9.48
CA ALA A 50 -4.60 3.79 10.57
C ALA A 50 -3.95 5.19 10.70
N GLY A 51 -4.51 6.04 11.56
CA GLY A 51 -3.92 7.34 11.87
C GLY A 51 -2.49 7.21 12.43
N TYR A 52 -1.61 8.16 12.08
CA TYR A 52 -0.16 8.06 12.34
C TYR A 52 0.19 7.98 13.82
N THR A 53 -0.63 8.56 14.70
CA THR A 53 -0.48 8.42 16.16
C THR A 53 -0.51 6.96 16.61
N TYR A 54 -1.25 6.09 15.92
CA TYR A 54 -1.43 4.69 16.29
C TYR A 54 -0.45 3.76 15.60
N CYS A 55 -0.27 3.92 14.28
CA CYS A 55 0.50 2.96 13.47
C CYS A 55 1.74 3.56 12.80
N GLY A 56 2.04 4.84 13.03
CA GLY A 56 3.14 5.56 12.39
C GLY A 56 4.48 4.88 12.61
N SER A 57 4.84 4.56 13.86
CA SER A 57 6.07 3.83 14.17
C SER A 57 6.12 2.43 13.54
N CYS A 58 4.99 1.71 13.50
CA CYS A 58 4.92 0.40 12.86
C CYS A 58 5.22 0.50 11.36
N ALA A 59 4.60 1.44 10.64
CA ALA A 59 4.82 1.65 9.22
C ALA A 59 6.29 1.96 8.87
N ALA A 60 7.04 2.63 9.75
CA ALA A 60 8.47 2.89 9.55
C ALA A 60 9.28 1.61 9.32
N HIS A 61 8.90 0.48 9.96
CA HIS A 61 9.60 -0.79 9.78
C HIS A 61 9.54 -1.29 8.34
N ALA A 62 8.44 -1.02 7.62
CA ALA A 62 8.30 -1.31 6.19
C ALA A 62 9.02 -0.26 5.33
N TYR A 63 8.73 1.03 5.55
CA TYR A 63 9.28 2.11 4.71
C TYR A 63 10.80 2.26 4.79
N LYS A 64 11.43 1.90 5.91
CA LYS A 64 12.90 1.89 6.02
C LYS A 64 13.56 0.92 5.04
N GLN A 65 12.84 -0.09 4.55
CA GLN A 65 13.34 -1.10 3.62
C GLN A 65 13.24 -0.67 2.15
N VAL A 66 12.59 0.47 1.88
CA VAL A 66 12.60 1.08 0.55
C VAL A 66 13.97 1.69 0.28
N ASP A 67 14.50 1.42 -0.91
CA ASP A 67 15.75 2.02 -1.37
C ASP A 67 15.48 3.12 -2.41
N PRO A 68 15.63 4.41 -2.05
CA PRO A 68 15.35 5.50 -2.97
C PRO A 68 16.35 5.58 -4.14
N SER A 69 17.53 4.97 -4.02
CA SER A 69 18.50 4.95 -5.11
C SER A 69 18.07 4.05 -6.28
N ILE A 70 17.18 3.09 -6.02
CA ILE A 70 16.71 2.09 -7.01
C ILE A 70 15.25 2.32 -7.41
N THR A 71 14.36 2.59 -6.45
CA THR A 71 12.92 2.71 -6.69
C THR A 71 12.59 3.97 -7.51
N ARG A 72 11.78 3.83 -8.56
CA ARG A 72 11.35 4.93 -9.43
C ARG A 72 9.84 5.00 -9.64
N ARG A 73 9.10 3.90 -9.46
CA ARG A 73 7.65 3.86 -9.64
C ARG A 73 7.00 3.10 -8.50
N ILE A 74 6.07 3.73 -7.80
CA ILE A 74 5.51 3.21 -6.55
C ILE A 74 4.02 2.95 -6.73
N PHE A 75 3.65 1.68 -6.85
CA PHE A 75 2.26 1.24 -6.84
C PHE A 75 1.74 1.28 -5.41
N ILE A 76 0.55 1.84 -5.20
CA ILE A 76 -0.09 1.88 -3.89
C ILE A 76 -1.47 1.23 -4.03
N LEU A 77 -1.59 0.00 -3.53
CA LEU A 77 -2.82 -0.78 -3.58
C LEU A 77 -3.56 -0.63 -2.25
N GLY A 78 -4.63 0.17 -2.24
CA GLY A 78 -5.46 0.44 -1.07
C GLY A 78 -6.84 -0.22 -1.16
N PRO A 79 -7.38 -0.84 -0.09
CA PRO A 79 -8.76 -1.31 -0.09
C PRO A 79 -9.76 -0.15 -0.12
N SER A 80 -10.92 -0.33 -0.75
CA SER A 80 -12.07 0.59 -0.65
C SER A 80 -12.85 0.36 0.64
N HIS A 81 -13.07 1.41 1.42
CA HIS A 81 -13.91 1.41 2.62
C HIS A 81 -15.30 1.99 2.39
N HIS A 82 -15.43 2.91 1.43
CA HIS A 82 -16.63 3.76 1.29
C HIS A 82 -17.54 3.31 0.13
N VAL A 83 -16.95 2.89 -0.99
CA VAL A 83 -17.70 2.58 -2.21
C VAL A 83 -17.76 1.07 -2.49
N PRO A 84 -18.92 0.52 -2.89
CA PRO A 84 -19.01 -0.83 -3.38
C PRO A 84 -18.28 -0.92 -4.73
N LEU A 85 -17.19 -1.69 -4.75
CA LEU A 85 -16.35 -1.88 -5.93
C LEU A 85 -16.04 -3.37 -6.05
N SER A 86 -16.32 -3.97 -7.20
CA SER A 86 -16.05 -5.41 -7.46
C SER A 86 -14.79 -5.64 -8.29
N ARG A 87 -14.05 -4.56 -8.57
CA ARG A 87 -12.85 -4.48 -9.41
C ARG A 87 -11.78 -3.62 -8.74
N CYS A 88 -10.81 -3.15 -9.51
CA CYS A 88 -9.92 -2.07 -9.12
C CYS A 88 -10.31 -0.78 -9.85
N ALA A 89 -9.99 0.37 -9.27
CA ALA A 89 -10.21 1.68 -9.87
C ALA A 89 -8.94 2.52 -9.86
N LEU A 90 -8.81 3.39 -10.87
CA LEU A 90 -7.70 4.33 -11.04
C LEU A 90 -8.17 5.76 -10.79
N SER A 91 -7.27 6.63 -10.37
CA SER A 91 -7.56 8.05 -10.18
C SER A 91 -7.92 8.75 -11.50
N SER A 92 -8.66 9.85 -11.41
CA SER A 92 -8.98 10.76 -12.54
C SER A 92 -8.10 12.00 -12.61
N VAL A 93 -7.30 12.25 -11.56
CA VAL A 93 -6.37 13.39 -11.47
C VAL A 93 -4.97 12.98 -11.91
N ASP A 94 -4.03 13.95 -11.92
CA ASP A 94 -2.65 13.73 -12.34
C ASP A 94 -1.66 13.82 -11.15
N ILE A 95 -2.07 14.47 -10.05
CA ILE A 95 -1.25 14.79 -8.89
C ILE A 95 -2.00 14.44 -7.59
N TYR A 96 -1.30 13.84 -6.63
CA TYR A 96 -1.77 13.66 -5.25
C TYR A 96 -0.97 14.59 -4.34
N ARG A 97 -1.66 15.49 -3.62
CA ARG A 97 -0.99 16.43 -2.73
C ARG A 97 -0.57 15.78 -1.42
N THR A 98 0.51 16.27 -0.82
CA THR A 98 0.92 15.91 0.54
C THR A 98 1.45 17.13 1.29
N PRO A 99 1.51 17.11 2.63
CA PRO A 99 2.15 18.19 3.38
C PRO A 99 3.65 18.36 3.15
N LEU A 100 4.33 17.37 2.55
CA LEU A 100 5.78 17.42 2.30
C LEU A 100 6.07 18.00 0.92
N TYR A 101 5.58 17.32 -0.12
CA TYR A 101 5.59 17.73 -1.52
C TYR A 101 4.60 16.88 -2.32
N ASP A 102 4.13 17.40 -3.45
CA ASP A 102 3.10 16.74 -4.25
C ASP A 102 3.68 15.60 -5.10
N LEU A 103 2.91 14.52 -5.25
CA LEU A 103 3.31 13.29 -5.95
C LEU A 103 2.62 13.18 -7.30
N ARG A 104 3.38 12.83 -8.35
CA ARG A 104 2.89 12.73 -9.72
C ARG A 104 2.48 11.29 -10.04
N ILE A 105 1.34 11.14 -10.71
CA ILE A 105 0.91 9.84 -11.24
C ILE A 105 1.70 9.48 -12.50
N ASP A 106 2.13 8.22 -12.60
CA ASP A 106 2.77 7.70 -13.81
C ASP A 106 1.77 7.54 -14.96
N GLN A 107 1.71 8.53 -15.85
CA GLN A 107 0.76 8.57 -16.96
C GLN A 107 0.95 7.42 -17.96
N LYS A 108 2.18 6.90 -18.10
CA LYS A 108 2.47 5.79 -19.01
C LYS A 108 1.84 4.51 -18.47
N ILE A 109 2.14 4.16 -17.22
CA ILE A 109 1.58 2.95 -16.59
C ILE A 109 0.06 3.09 -16.42
N TYR A 110 -0.44 4.27 -16.04
CA TYR A 110 -1.89 4.51 -15.97
C TYR A 110 -2.59 4.26 -17.32
N GLY A 111 -1.98 4.70 -18.43
CA GLY A 111 -2.47 4.42 -19.78
C GLY A 111 -2.45 2.92 -20.12
N GLU A 112 -1.39 2.21 -19.75
CA GLU A 112 -1.29 0.76 -19.93
C GLU A 112 -2.34 0.00 -19.11
N LEU A 113 -2.52 0.35 -17.83
CA LEU A 113 -3.51 -0.25 -16.95
C LEU A 113 -4.93 0.01 -17.46
N TRP A 114 -5.24 1.24 -17.87
CA TRP A 114 -6.56 1.59 -18.40
C TRP A 114 -6.92 0.80 -19.66
N LYS A 115 -5.96 0.62 -20.58
CA LYS A 115 -6.16 -0.12 -21.84
C LYS A 115 -6.49 -1.61 -21.64
N THR A 116 -6.26 -2.16 -20.46
CA THR A 116 -6.66 -3.55 -20.15
C THR A 116 -8.19 -3.71 -20.10
N GLY A 117 -8.94 -2.62 -19.88
CA GLY A 117 -10.39 -2.67 -19.66
C GLY A 117 -10.78 -3.29 -18.31
N MET A 118 -9.83 -3.55 -17.42
CA MET A 118 -10.07 -4.19 -16.12
C MET A 118 -10.39 -3.20 -14.99
N PHE A 119 -10.12 -1.90 -15.21
CA PHE A 119 -10.23 -0.86 -14.19
C PHE A 119 -11.42 0.06 -14.42
N GLU A 120 -12.02 0.50 -13.32
CA GLU A 120 -12.95 1.62 -13.30
C GLU A 120 -12.19 2.94 -13.05
N ARG A 121 -12.87 4.07 -13.22
CA ARG A 121 -12.33 5.40 -12.93
C ARG A 121 -12.98 5.95 -11.67
N MET A 122 -12.18 6.31 -10.68
CA MET A 122 -12.69 6.98 -9.47
C MET A 122 -13.15 8.40 -9.81
N SER A 123 -14.30 8.81 -9.27
CA SER A 123 -14.64 10.22 -9.19
C SER A 123 -13.66 10.92 -8.23
N LEU A 124 -13.46 12.24 -8.38
CA LEU A 124 -12.63 12.99 -7.44
C LEU A 124 -13.13 12.85 -5.99
N GLN A 125 -14.45 12.85 -5.79
CA GLN A 125 -15.05 12.65 -4.47
C GLN A 125 -14.68 11.30 -3.87
N THR A 126 -14.81 10.20 -4.65
CA THR A 126 -14.40 8.86 -4.19
C THR A 126 -12.93 8.81 -3.84
N ASP A 127 -12.10 9.48 -4.63
CA ASP A 127 -10.65 9.52 -4.43
C ASP A 127 -10.29 10.25 -3.14
N GLU A 128 -10.89 11.42 -2.88
CA GLU A 128 -10.65 12.24 -1.69
C GLU A 128 -11.33 11.69 -0.42
N ASP A 129 -12.41 10.92 -0.53
CA ASP A 129 -13.07 10.29 0.61
C ASP A 129 -12.29 9.07 1.13
N GLU A 130 -11.53 8.39 0.26
CA GLU A 130 -10.77 7.21 0.63
C GLU A 130 -9.40 7.55 1.27
N HIS A 131 -9.07 6.90 2.38
CA HIS A 131 -7.84 7.16 3.14
C HIS A 131 -6.78 6.04 3.00
N SER A 132 -7.17 4.84 2.57
CA SER A 132 -6.27 3.68 2.57
C SER A 132 -5.04 3.83 1.65
N ILE A 133 -5.17 4.63 0.60
CA ILE A 133 -4.06 5.04 -0.28
C ILE A 133 -3.35 6.27 0.31
N GLU A 134 -4.11 7.23 0.83
CA GLU A 134 -3.59 8.52 1.32
C GLU A 134 -2.59 8.35 2.46
N MET A 135 -2.84 7.42 3.38
CA MET A 135 -1.96 7.17 4.54
C MET A 135 -0.54 6.74 4.13
N HIS A 136 -0.33 6.34 2.88
CA HIS A 136 0.97 5.97 2.36
C HIS A 136 1.69 7.12 1.63
N LEU A 137 1.02 8.21 1.29
CA LEU A 137 1.63 9.30 0.51
C LEU A 137 2.69 10.05 1.30
N PRO A 138 2.46 10.50 2.56
CA PRO A 138 3.51 11.20 3.32
C PRO A 138 4.72 10.30 3.60
N TYR A 139 4.49 9.03 3.94
CA TYR A 139 5.56 8.07 4.17
C TYR A 139 6.38 7.78 2.91
N THR A 140 5.71 7.68 1.75
CA THR A 140 6.36 7.53 0.45
C THR A 140 7.17 8.76 0.10
N ALA A 141 6.60 9.96 0.24
CA ALA A 141 7.30 11.21 0.05
C ALA A 141 8.54 11.31 0.97
N LYS A 142 8.41 10.92 2.24
CA LYS A 142 9.55 10.91 3.15
C LYS A 142 10.64 9.92 2.74
N ALA A 143 10.27 8.68 2.43
CA ALA A 143 11.24 7.64 2.07
C ALA A 143 12.01 7.96 0.78
N MET A 144 11.38 8.72 -0.13
CA MET A 144 11.92 9.08 -1.44
C MET A 144 12.52 10.49 -1.50
N GLU A 145 12.64 11.19 -0.37
CA GLU A 145 12.98 12.62 -0.33
C GLU A 145 14.29 12.98 -1.08
N SER A 146 15.28 12.08 -1.07
CA SER A 146 16.58 12.27 -1.73
C SER A 146 16.51 12.21 -3.25
N HIS A 147 15.43 11.64 -3.80
CA HIS A 147 15.19 11.48 -5.23
C HIS A 147 13.79 12.00 -5.60
N LYS A 148 13.33 13.06 -4.91
CA LYS A 148 11.92 13.50 -4.95
C LYS A 148 11.38 13.81 -6.35
N ASP A 149 12.23 14.21 -7.27
CA ASP A 149 11.88 14.62 -8.64
C ASP A 149 11.97 13.47 -9.66
N GLU A 150 12.46 12.29 -9.22
CA GLU A 150 12.82 11.15 -10.08
C GLU A 150 11.85 9.97 -9.98
N PHE A 151 10.77 10.08 -9.21
CA PHE A 151 9.80 9.00 -9.05
C PHE A 151 8.35 9.43 -9.34
N THR A 152 7.51 8.44 -9.59
CA THR A 152 6.07 8.55 -9.81
C THR A 152 5.30 7.54 -8.96
N ILE A 153 4.02 7.80 -8.75
CA ILE A 153 3.11 6.89 -8.05
C ILE A 153 2.06 6.29 -8.99
N ILE A 154 1.54 5.14 -8.62
CA ILE A 154 0.45 4.43 -9.31
C ILE A 154 -0.59 4.03 -8.25
N PRO A 155 -1.46 4.96 -7.83
CA PRO A 155 -2.50 4.64 -6.86
C PRO A 155 -3.55 3.73 -7.50
N VAL A 156 -3.98 2.69 -6.81
CA VAL A 156 -5.00 1.75 -7.27
C VAL A 156 -5.91 1.43 -6.09
N LEU A 157 -7.18 1.78 -6.24
CA LEU A 157 -8.21 1.40 -5.29
C LEU A 157 -8.66 -0.03 -5.60
N VAL A 158 -8.57 -0.91 -4.61
CA VAL A 158 -8.92 -2.33 -4.72
C VAL A 158 -10.24 -2.58 -4.00
N GLY A 159 -11.23 -3.04 -4.75
CA GLY A 159 -12.54 -3.37 -4.21
C GLY A 159 -12.61 -4.74 -3.54
N ALA A 160 -13.84 -5.22 -3.34
CA ALA A 160 -14.15 -6.58 -2.93
C ALA A 160 -13.99 -7.55 -4.12
N LEU A 161 -12.75 -8.01 -4.32
CA LEU A 161 -12.42 -8.91 -5.42
C LEU A 161 -12.89 -10.35 -5.13
N SER A 162 -13.36 -11.04 -6.17
CA SER A 162 -13.44 -12.50 -6.14
C SER A 162 -12.04 -13.12 -6.25
N GLU A 163 -11.88 -14.39 -5.84
CA GLU A 163 -10.60 -15.11 -5.98
C GLU A 163 -10.10 -15.12 -7.43
N SER A 164 -11.00 -15.27 -8.40
CA SER A 164 -10.66 -15.17 -9.82
C SER A 164 -10.12 -13.78 -10.19
N LYS A 165 -10.67 -12.70 -9.64
CA LYS A 165 -10.18 -11.35 -9.88
C LYS A 165 -8.85 -11.09 -9.18
N GLU A 166 -8.62 -11.64 -7.99
CA GLU A 166 -7.31 -11.59 -7.34
C GLU A 166 -6.23 -12.27 -8.19
N GLN A 167 -6.54 -13.41 -8.80
CA GLN A 167 -5.65 -14.10 -9.75
C GLN A 167 -5.41 -13.28 -11.03
N GLU A 168 -6.48 -12.75 -11.64
CA GLU A 168 -6.38 -11.93 -12.86
C GLU A 168 -5.55 -10.66 -12.63
N PHE A 169 -5.82 -9.91 -11.56
CA PHE A 169 -5.05 -8.72 -11.20
C PHE A 169 -3.63 -9.06 -10.76
N GLY A 170 -3.43 -10.14 -10.00
CA GLY A 170 -2.09 -10.62 -9.63
C GLY A 170 -1.25 -10.92 -10.86
N LYS A 171 -1.83 -11.63 -11.85
CA LYS A 171 -1.17 -11.89 -13.13
C LYS A 171 -0.90 -10.61 -13.93
N LEU A 172 -1.82 -9.64 -13.92
CA LEU A 172 -1.60 -8.35 -14.58
C LEU A 172 -0.44 -7.57 -13.93
N PHE A 173 -0.40 -7.53 -12.60
CA PHE A 173 0.60 -6.77 -11.86
C PHE A 173 1.97 -7.45 -11.79
N SER A 174 2.05 -8.77 -12.00
CA SER A 174 3.31 -9.53 -11.93
C SER A 174 4.41 -8.96 -12.81
N LYS A 175 4.10 -8.54 -14.05
CA LYS A 175 5.09 -7.93 -14.96
C LYS A 175 5.69 -6.63 -14.41
N TYR A 176 4.91 -5.86 -13.64
CA TYR A 176 5.42 -4.65 -13.00
C TYR A 176 6.16 -4.99 -11.71
N LEU A 177 5.74 -6.02 -10.97
CA LEU A 177 6.44 -6.50 -9.79
C LEU A 177 7.84 -7.04 -10.12
N ALA A 178 8.03 -7.61 -11.32
CA ALA A 178 9.32 -8.11 -11.80
C ALA A 178 10.37 -7.00 -12.06
N ASP A 179 9.94 -5.77 -12.36
CA ASP A 179 10.84 -4.66 -12.69
C ASP A 179 11.54 -4.10 -11.43
N PRO A 180 12.89 -4.04 -11.38
CA PRO A 180 13.65 -3.56 -10.22
C PRO A 180 13.42 -2.12 -9.84
N SER A 181 12.92 -1.29 -10.75
CA SER A 181 12.62 0.10 -10.48
C SER A 181 11.22 0.31 -9.90
N ASN A 182 10.44 -0.76 -9.68
CA ASN A 182 9.09 -0.68 -9.14
C ASN A 182 9.05 -1.09 -7.67
N LEU A 183 8.14 -0.48 -6.92
CA LEU A 183 7.77 -0.87 -5.56
C LEU A 183 6.26 -1.03 -5.48
N PHE A 184 5.80 -2.06 -4.77
CA PHE A 184 4.38 -2.24 -4.43
C PHE A 184 4.15 -1.99 -2.94
N VAL A 185 3.42 -0.92 -2.60
CA VAL A 185 2.89 -0.68 -1.27
C VAL A 185 1.49 -1.30 -1.20
N VAL A 186 1.33 -2.31 -0.36
CA VAL A 186 0.05 -2.99 -0.12
C VAL A 186 -0.48 -2.56 1.24
N SER A 187 -1.58 -1.83 1.19
CA SER A 187 -2.17 -1.17 2.35
C SER A 187 -3.08 -2.11 3.13
N SER A 188 -2.75 -2.39 4.40
CA SER A 188 -3.60 -3.21 5.26
C SER A 188 -3.34 -3.03 6.75
N ASP A 189 -4.41 -2.84 7.50
CA ASP A 189 -4.49 -3.15 8.92
C ASP A 189 -4.93 -4.61 9.14
N PHE A 190 -4.78 -5.09 10.38
CA PHE A 190 -5.04 -6.47 10.80
C PHE A 190 -5.88 -6.49 12.08
N CYS A 191 -6.48 -7.63 12.41
CA CYS A 191 -7.03 -7.89 13.74
C CYS A 191 -6.17 -8.93 14.48
N HIS A 192 -5.84 -10.04 13.81
CA HIS A 192 -4.85 -11.02 14.26
C HIS A 192 -3.62 -11.10 13.35
N TRP A 193 -2.49 -11.49 13.93
CA TRP A 193 -1.21 -11.63 13.24
C TRP A 193 -1.28 -12.60 12.04
N GLY A 194 -0.65 -12.20 10.94
CA GLY A 194 -0.88 -12.75 9.59
C GLY A 194 0.25 -13.62 9.03
N ASN A 195 0.90 -14.47 9.83
CA ASN A 195 2.03 -15.32 9.40
C ASN A 195 1.83 -16.11 8.13
N ILE A 196 0.59 -16.47 7.84
CA ILE A 196 0.23 -17.19 6.63
C ILE A 196 0.70 -16.46 5.35
N ILE A 197 0.84 -15.12 5.41
CA ILE A 197 1.31 -14.29 4.30
C ILE A 197 2.80 -14.53 4.03
N GLU A 198 3.61 -14.86 5.04
CA GLU A 198 5.04 -15.16 4.85
C GLU A 198 5.27 -16.43 4.04
N GLN A 199 4.26 -17.31 3.94
CA GLN A 199 4.32 -18.52 3.11
C GLN A 199 4.21 -18.24 1.61
N LEU A 200 3.84 -17.00 1.23
CA LEU A 200 3.71 -16.57 -0.16
C LEU A 200 2.72 -17.40 -1.01
N ASP A 201 1.77 -18.09 -0.36
CA ASP A 201 0.77 -18.92 -1.03
C ASP A 201 -0.64 -18.29 -0.93
N PRO A 202 -1.22 -17.82 -2.06
CA PRO A 202 -2.56 -17.23 -2.07
C PRO A 202 -3.66 -18.22 -1.67
N VAL A 203 -3.50 -19.52 -1.95
CA VAL A 203 -4.52 -20.53 -1.62
C VAL A 203 -4.57 -20.74 -0.12
N SER A 204 -3.42 -20.90 0.52
CA SER A 204 -3.31 -21.00 1.98
C SER A 204 -3.85 -19.75 2.69
N PHE A 205 -3.59 -18.55 2.15
CA PHE A 205 -4.17 -17.31 2.68
C PHE A 205 -5.69 -17.24 2.54
N SER A 206 -6.26 -17.58 1.38
CA SER A 206 -7.72 -17.64 1.19
C SER A 206 -8.37 -18.65 2.15
N ASN A 207 -7.77 -19.83 2.32
CA ASN A 207 -8.25 -20.85 3.25
C ASN A 207 -8.19 -20.36 4.71
N TYR A 208 -7.14 -19.63 5.09
CA TYR A 208 -7.06 -18.99 6.40
C TYR A 208 -8.19 -17.98 6.62
N LEU A 209 -8.47 -17.12 5.63
CA LEU A 209 -9.57 -16.15 5.71
C LEU A 209 -10.93 -16.84 5.85
N LYS A 210 -11.20 -17.89 5.07
CA LYS A 210 -12.44 -18.69 5.17
C LYS A 210 -12.59 -19.40 6.50
N LYS A 211 -11.48 -19.85 7.11
CA LYS A 211 -11.51 -20.59 8.36
C LYS A 211 -11.71 -19.67 9.57
N TYR A 212 -10.95 -18.58 9.64
CA TYR A 212 -10.89 -17.73 10.82
C TYR A 212 -11.70 -16.44 10.71
N HIS A 213 -12.14 -16.09 9.50
CA HIS A 213 -12.88 -14.84 9.22
C HIS A 213 -12.16 -13.60 9.78
N ASN A 214 -10.82 -13.63 9.80
CA ASN A 214 -10.01 -12.55 10.34
C ASN A 214 -10.28 -11.26 9.55
N THR A 215 -10.56 -10.18 10.27
CA THR A 215 -10.93 -8.87 9.70
C THR A 215 -9.69 -8.11 9.23
N ILE A 216 -9.01 -8.65 8.22
CA ILE A 216 -7.91 -7.99 7.52
C ILE A 216 -8.53 -7.10 6.43
N CYS A 217 -8.43 -5.78 6.56
CA CYS A 217 -9.08 -4.83 5.63
C CYS A 217 -8.45 -4.90 4.22
N GLY A 218 -7.12 -5.03 4.14
CA GLY A 218 -6.36 -5.16 2.89
C GLY A 218 -6.25 -6.59 2.36
N ARG A 219 -7.15 -7.51 2.75
CA ARG A 219 -7.09 -8.91 2.29
C ARG A 219 -7.08 -9.06 0.77
N HIS A 220 -7.81 -8.21 0.03
CA HIS A 220 -7.86 -8.25 -1.43
C HIS A 220 -6.57 -7.71 -2.08
N PRO A 221 -6.03 -6.53 -1.68
CA PRO A 221 -4.67 -6.13 -2.06
C PRO A 221 -3.60 -7.20 -1.76
N ILE A 222 -3.65 -7.85 -0.60
CA ILE A 222 -2.72 -8.93 -0.23
C ILE A 222 -2.90 -10.13 -1.17
N GLY A 223 -4.14 -10.54 -1.46
CA GLY A 223 -4.43 -11.62 -2.41
C GLY A 223 -3.87 -11.32 -3.80
N VAL A 224 -4.01 -10.09 -4.30
CA VAL A 224 -3.41 -9.64 -5.56
C VAL A 224 -1.88 -9.76 -5.53
N LEU A 225 -1.23 -9.32 -4.44
CA LEU A 225 0.23 -9.43 -4.28
C LEU A 225 0.69 -10.89 -4.28
N LEU A 226 0.03 -11.77 -3.52
CA LEU A 226 0.38 -13.19 -3.44
C LEU A 226 0.22 -13.91 -4.79
N ASN A 227 -0.83 -13.58 -5.55
CA ASN A 227 -1.00 -14.09 -6.91
C ASN A 227 0.06 -13.54 -7.88
N ALA A 228 0.49 -12.28 -7.72
CA ALA A 228 1.58 -11.72 -8.52
C ALA A 228 2.92 -12.42 -8.22
N ILE A 229 3.21 -12.69 -6.95
CA ILE A 229 4.42 -13.40 -6.50
C ILE A 229 4.46 -14.81 -7.07
N THR A 230 3.37 -15.58 -6.92
CA THR A 230 3.32 -16.96 -7.44
C THR A 230 3.44 -17.02 -8.95
N GLU A 231 2.92 -16.03 -9.70
CA GLU A 231 3.12 -15.95 -11.14
C GLU A 231 4.60 -15.72 -11.51
N LEU A 232 5.35 -14.95 -10.72
CA LEU A 232 6.79 -14.75 -10.93
C LEU A 232 7.62 -15.96 -10.51
N GLN A 233 7.23 -16.66 -9.45
CA GLN A 233 7.88 -17.91 -9.03
C GLN A 233 7.77 -19.00 -10.09
N LYS A 234 6.63 -19.10 -10.80
CA LYS A 234 6.49 -20.01 -11.96
C LYS A 234 7.50 -19.70 -13.08
N ASN A 235 7.94 -18.43 -13.18
CA ASN A 235 8.94 -17.98 -14.13
C ASN A 235 10.38 -18.01 -13.56
N GLY A 236 10.58 -18.67 -12.41
CA GLY A 236 11.89 -18.91 -11.82
C GLY A 236 12.42 -17.80 -10.92
N MET A 237 11.65 -16.74 -10.63
CA MET A 237 12.08 -15.70 -9.69
C MET A 237 12.01 -16.20 -8.24
N ASN A 238 13.09 -15.99 -7.49
CA ASN A 238 13.12 -16.31 -6.06
C ASN A 238 12.80 -15.05 -5.25
N MET A 239 11.91 -15.18 -4.26
CA MET A 239 11.43 -14.08 -3.45
C MET A 239 11.18 -14.57 -2.02
N SER A 240 11.37 -13.69 -1.05
CA SER A 240 10.99 -13.95 0.34
C SER A 240 10.29 -12.74 0.94
N PHE A 241 9.25 -12.98 1.73
CA PHE A 241 8.59 -11.95 2.52
C PHE A 241 8.85 -12.19 4.01
N SER A 242 9.00 -11.11 4.78
CA SER A 242 9.07 -11.18 6.24
C SER A 242 8.37 -9.99 6.86
N PHE A 243 7.55 -10.25 7.89
CA PHE A 243 7.12 -9.20 8.79
C PHE A 243 8.28 -8.75 9.67
N LEU A 244 8.36 -7.45 9.90
CA LEU A 244 9.44 -6.76 10.59
C LEU A 244 8.99 -6.11 11.89
N ASN A 245 7.68 -5.87 12.02
CA ASN A 245 7.08 -5.38 13.24
C ASN A 245 5.60 -5.78 13.33
N TYR A 246 5.13 -5.95 14.57
CA TYR A 246 3.74 -6.11 14.90
C TYR A 246 3.40 -5.20 16.10
N ALA A 247 2.28 -4.52 16.03
CA ALA A 247 1.77 -3.66 17.09
C ALA A 247 0.26 -3.79 17.20
N GLN A 248 -0.31 -3.32 18.30
CA GLN A 248 -1.75 -3.23 18.52
C GLN A 248 -2.09 -1.84 19.07
N SER A 249 -3.25 -1.31 18.71
CA SER A 249 -3.73 -0.02 19.23
C SER A 249 -3.87 -0.01 20.76
N SER A 250 -4.20 -1.17 21.34
CA SER A 250 -4.43 -1.41 22.75
C SER A 250 -4.31 -2.91 23.04
N GLN A 251 -4.07 -3.28 24.30
CA GLN A 251 -4.11 -4.68 24.74
C GLN A 251 -5.50 -5.00 25.29
N CYS A 252 -6.34 -5.67 24.49
CA CYS A 252 -7.63 -6.19 24.96
C CYS A 252 -7.42 -7.23 26.07
N ARG A 253 -8.08 -7.04 27.22
CA ARG A 253 -8.05 -7.95 28.38
C ARG A 253 -9.42 -8.54 28.67
N ASN A 254 -10.49 -7.82 28.35
CA ASN A 254 -11.87 -8.21 28.61
C ASN A 254 -12.72 -8.15 27.33
N TRP A 255 -13.92 -8.74 27.38
CA TRP A 255 -14.84 -8.83 26.23
C TRP A 255 -15.37 -7.49 25.71
N GLN A 256 -15.27 -6.42 26.52
CA GLN A 256 -15.70 -5.07 26.15
C GLN A 256 -14.59 -4.26 25.46
N ASP A 257 -13.35 -4.74 25.49
CA ASP A 257 -12.22 -4.04 24.89
C ASP A 257 -12.23 -4.23 23.37
N SER A 258 -11.77 -3.22 22.63
CA SER A 258 -11.54 -3.31 21.19
C SER A 258 -10.13 -2.82 20.85
N SER A 259 -9.54 -3.42 19.82
CA SER A 259 -8.22 -3.05 19.29
C SER A 259 -8.14 -3.29 17.79
N VAL A 260 -7.21 -2.59 17.14
CA VAL A 260 -6.76 -2.84 15.77
C VAL A 260 -5.29 -3.23 15.83
N SER A 261 -4.89 -4.19 15.01
CA SER A 261 -3.51 -4.68 14.92
C SER A 261 -2.83 -4.13 13.67
N TYR A 262 -1.54 -3.86 13.77
CA TYR A 262 -0.72 -3.28 12.72
C TYR A 262 0.46 -4.20 12.46
N ALA A 263 0.72 -4.52 11.20
CA ALA A 263 1.88 -5.29 10.81
C ALA A 263 2.61 -4.57 9.67
N ALA A 264 3.93 -4.58 9.72
CA ALA A 264 4.79 -4.01 8.69
C ALA A 264 5.74 -5.09 8.18
N GLY A 265 5.84 -5.27 6.87
CA GLY A 265 6.67 -6.30 6.26
C GLY A 265 7.20 -5.91 4.89
N ALA A 266 8.21 -6.63 4.42
CA ALA A 266 8.88 -6.37 3.15
C ALA A 266 9.13 -7.65 2.35
N LEU A 267 8.92 -7.56 1.04
CA LEU A 267 9.27 -8.55 0.02
C LEU A 267 10.63 -8.20 -0.58
N THR A 268 11.54 -9.15 -0.63
CA THR A 268 12.81 -9.04 -1.38
C THR A 268 12.83 -10.05 -2.51
N VAL A 269 13.41 -9.67 -3.65
CA VAL A 269 13.66 -10.53 -4.81
C VAL A 269 15.14 -10.85 -4.85
N HIS A 270 15.48 -12.13 -5.03
CA HIS A 270 16.85 -12.64 -5.03
C HIS A 270 17.32 -13.02 -6.42
#